data_AF-A0A847R6S4-F1
#
_entry.id   AF-A0A847R6S4-F1
#
_cell.length_a   1.000
_cell.length_b   1.000
_cell.length_c   1.000
_cell.angle_alpha   90.00
_cell.angle_beta   90.00
_cell.angle_gamma   90.00
#
_symmetry.space_group_name_H-M   'P 1'
#
loop_
_entity.id
_entity.type
_entity.pdbx_description
1 polymer ?
#
loop_
_entity_poly.entity_id
_entity_poly.type
_entity_poly.pdbx_seq_one_letter_code
_entity_poly.pdbx_strand_id
1 'polypeptide(L)'
;MKLKLTPTQNLCVGYLESGFKLIQLGEQFYFIKGERRQKVLPKTLDALVNRGALAHTEQGDYMLSDAFVAHRKRMREMNDPKQTRH
;
A
#
# COMPACT_ATOMS: atom_id res chain seq x y z
N MET A 1 -6.28 15.31 -0.09
CA MET A 1 -5.78 14.24 0.82
C MET A 1 -4.33 14.55 1.15
N LYS A 2 -3.97 14.82 2.41
CA LYS A 2 -2.57 15.02 2.83
C LYS A 2 -1.97 13.67 3.24
N LEU A 3 -1.51 12.87 2.27
CA LEU A 3 -0.88 11.57 2.58
C LEU A 3 0.63 11.73 2.77
N LYS A 4 1.04 11.95 4.03
CA LYS A 4 2.44 11.74 4.42
C LYS A 4 2.54 10.36 5.07
N LEU A 5 2.91 9.36 4.27
CA LEU A 5 3.19 8.01 4.76
C LEU A 5 4.59 7.97 5.39
N THR A 6 4.74 7.22 6.48
CA THR A 6 6.07 6.91 7.04
C THR A 6 6.83 5.96 6.11
N PRO A 7 8.16 5.83 6.24
CA PRO A 7 8.93 4.88 5.43
C PRO A 7 8.38 3.44 5.51
N THR A 8 8.02 2.97 6.71
CA THR A 8 7.42 1.64 6.92
C THR A 8 6.07 1.50 6.22
N GLN A 9 5.23 2.53 6.24
CA GLN A 9 3.94 2.53 5.55
C GLN A 9 4.12 2.53 4.03
N ASN A 10 5.07 3.31 3.52
CA ASN A 10 5.42 3.29 2.10
C ASN A 10 5.94 1.92 1.66
N LEU A 11 6.71 1.24 2.50
CA LEU A 11 7.17 -0.12 2.23
C LEU A 11 5.99 -1.11 2.14
N CYS A 12 5.02 -1.02 3.07
CA CYS A 12 3.81 -1.85 3.04
C CYS A 12 3.00 -1.62 1.77
N VAL A 13 2.80 -0.36 1.38
CA VAL A 13 2.17 -0.01 0.09
C VAL A 13 2.97 -0.59 -1.07
N GLY A 14 4.30 -0.46 -1.06
CA GLY A 14 5.17 -1.00 -2.10
C GLY A 14 5.06 -2.51 -2.28
N TYR A 15 4.85 -3.27 -1.20
CA TYR A 15 4.56 -4.72 -1.31
C TYR A 15 3.27 -4.98 -2.09
N LEU A 16 2.19 -4.27 -1.77
CA LEU A 16 0.91 -4.40 -2.47
C LEU A 16 1.03 -3.98 -3.93
N GLU A 17 1.69 -2.84 -4.21
CA GLU A 17 1.98 -2.38 -5.58
C GLU A 17 2.82 -3.40 -6.37
N SER A 18 3.70 -4.14 -5.70
CA SER A 18 4.54 -5.17 -6.31
C SER A 18 3.82 -6.53 -6.48
N GLY A 19 2.54 -6.62 -6.13
CA GLY A 19 1.73 -7.84 -6.27
C GLY A 19 1.84 -8.82 -5.09
N PHE A 20 2.30 -8.37 -3.92
CA PHE A 20 2.09 -9.15 -2.70
C PHE A 20 0.61 -9.07 -2.30
N LYS A 21 0.08 -10.18 -1.78
CA LYS A 21 -1.25 -10.24 -1.18
C LYS A 21 -1.13 -10.16 0.33
N LEU A 22 -2.01 -9.40 0.98
CA LEU A 22 -2.11 -9.41 2.42
C LEU A 22 -3.00 -10.57 2.85
N ILE A 23 -2.53 -11.41 3.78
CA ILE A 23 -3.32 -12.47 4.39
C ILE A 23 -3.25 -12.38 5.92
N GLN A 24 -4.26 -12.93 6.58
CA GLN A 24 -4.28 -13.14 8.01
C GLN A 24 -4.05 -14.63 8.31
N LEU A 25 -3.10 -14.93 9.21
CA LEU A 25 -2.86 -16.27 9.73
C LEU A 25 -2.91 -16.20 11.26
N GLY A 26 -3.99 -16.69 11.84
CA GLY A 26 -4.29 -16.50 13.26
C GLY A 26 -4.40 -15.02 13.61
N GLU A 27 -3.56 -14.55 14.54
CA GLU A 27 -3.51 -13.16 15.00
C GLU A 27 -2.50 -12.29 14.22
N GLN A 28 -1.84 -12.86 13.22
CA GLN A 28 -0.73 -12.19 12.52
C GLN A 28 -1.08 -11.93 11.06
N PHE A 29 -0.62 -10.78 10.56
CA PHE A 29 -0.79 -10.39 9.17
C PHE A 29 0.51 -10.52 8.40
N TYR A 30 0.41 -10.94 7.14
CA TYR A 30 1.56 -11.16 6.28
C TYR A 30 1.29 -10.70 4.85
N PHE A 31 2.28 -10.06 4.24
CA PHE A 31 2.37 -9.91 2.79
C PHE A 31 2.99 -11.17 2.20
N ILE A 32 2.33 -11.81 1.23
CA ILE A 32 2.81 -13.03 0.55
C ILE A 32 2.89 -12.82 -0.96
N LYS A 33 3.99 -13.27 -1.56
CA LYS A 33 4.18 -13.37 -3.02
C LYS A 33 5.05 -14.59 -3.33
N GLY A 34 4.43 -15.68 -3.81
CA GLY A 34 5.11 -16.97 -3.96
C GLY A 34 5.61 -17.46 -2.61
N GLU A 35 6.90 -17.81 -2.52
CA GLU A 35 7.55 -18.24 -1.27
C GLU A 35 7.92 -17.07 -0.34
N ARG A 36 7.86 -15.82 -0.83
CA ARG A 36 8.23 -14.65 -0.04
C ARG A 36 7.09 -14.29 0.91
N ARG A 37 7.42 -14.17 2.19
CA ARG A 37 6.48 -13.75 3.25
C ARG A 37 7.10 -12.64 4.10
N GLN A 38 6.37 -11.55 4.30
CA GLN A 38 6.76 -10.44 5.17
C GLN A 38 5.68 -10.18 6.21
N LYS A 39 6.02 -10.30 7.50
CA LYS A 39 5.10 -9.97 8.59
C LYS A 39 4.84 -8.46 8.64
N VAL A 40 3.59 -8.10 8.91
CA VAL A 40 3.16 -6.73 9.19
C VAL A 40 2.37 -6.66 10.48
N LEU A 41 2.55 -5.57 11.23
CA LEU A 41 1.86 -5.37 12.48
C LEU A 41 0.44 -4.85 12.21
N PRO A 42 -0.59 -5.32 12.95
CA PRO A 42 -1.97 -4.83 12.82
C PRO A 42 -2.05 -3.30 12.86
N LYS A 43 -1.38 -2.67 13.83
CA LYS A 43 -1.31 -1.21 13.97
C LYS A 43 -0.82 -0.48 12.72
N THR A 44 0.02 -1.11 11.89
CA THR A 44 0.51 -0.53 10.64
C THR A 44 -0.59 -0.56 9.57
N LEU A 45 -1.39 -1.62 9.53
CA LEU A 45 -2.55 -1.74 8.65
C LEU A 45 -3.63 -0.73 9.04
N ASP A 46 -3.97 -0.64 10.33
CA ASP A 46 -4.93 0.35 10.85
C ASP A 46 -4.49 1.77 10.48
N ALA A 47 -3.19 2.05 10.65
CA ALA A 47 -2.62 3.35 10.30
C ALA A 47 -2.67 3.65 8.80
N LEU A 48 -2.68 2.64 7.93
CA LEU A 48 -2.86 2.79 6.48
C LEU A 48 -4.34 2.97 6.12
N VAL A 49 -5.25 2.23 6.76
CA VAL A 49 -6.71 2.41 6.62
C VAL A 49 -7.13 3.82 7.05
N ASN A 50 -6.70 4.27 8.23
CA ASN A 50 -6.99 5.61 8.76
C ASN A 50 -6.43 6.74 7.88
N ARG A 51 -5.35 6.46 7.15
CA ARG A 51 -4.79 7.40 6.18
C ARG A 51 -5.47 7.32 4.82
N GLY A 52 -6.42 6.41 4.62
CA GLY A 52 -7.11 6.15 3.36
C GLY A 52 -6.25 5.46 2.31
N ALA A 53 -5.11 4.85 2.69
CA ALA A 53 -4.25 4.10 1.78
C ALA A 53 -4.77 2.68 1.52
N LEU A 54 -5.39 2.07 2.53
CA LEU A 54 -6.06 0.77 2.42
C LEU A 54 -7.57 0.91 2.57
N ALA A 55 -8.29 -0.02 1.95
CA ALA A 55 -9.72 -0.25 2.13
C ALA A 55 -9.96 -1.71 2.52
N HIS A 56 -11.03 -1.93 3.29
CA HIS A 56 -11.56 -3.27 3.54
C HIS A 56 -12.48 -3.69 2.40
N THR A 57 -12.36 -4.93 1.95
CA THR A 57 -13.38 -5.55 1.11
C THR A 57 -14.51 -6.11 1.97
N GLU A 58 -15.65 -6.39 1.34
CA GLU A 58 -16.77 -7.10 1.98
C GLU A 58 -16.37 -8.50 2.49
N GLN A 59 -15.29 -9.07 1.95
CA GLN A 59 -14.72 -10.35 2.34
C GLN A 59 -13.71 -10.25 3.50
N GLY A 60 -13.48 -9.02 4.00
CA GLY A 60 -12.53 -8.76 5.09
C GLY A 60 -11.06 -8.64 4.66
N ASP A 61 -10.80 -8.67 3.34
CA ASP A 61 -9.45 -8.49 2.81
C ASP A 61 -9.04 -7.01 2.78
N TYR A 62 -7.74 -6.76 2.69
CA TYR A 62 -7.20 -5.42 2.51
C TYR A 62 -6.70 -5.23 1.09
N MET A 63 -7.06 -4.10 0.50
CA MET A 63 -6.57 -3.67 -0.79
C MET A 63 -6.25 -2.18 -0.79
N LEU A 64 -5.41 -1.73 -1.73
CA LEU A 64 -5.16 -0.30 -1.93
C LEU A 64 -6.46 0.37 -2.31
N SER A 65 -6.78 1.50 -1.68
CA SER A 65 -7.99 2.23 -2.03
C SER A 65 -7.86 2.89 -3.41
N ASP A 66 -8.94 2.95 -4.17
CA ASP A 66 -8.92 3.60 -5.50
C ASP A 66 -8.48 5.06 -5.42
N ALA A 67 -8.93 5.77 -4.38
CA ALA A 67 -8.53 7.15 -4.12
C ALA A 67 -7.01 7.27 -3.90
N PHE A 68 -6.41 6.33 -3.16
CA PHE A 68 -4.97 6.28 -2.95
C PHE A 68 -4.21 5.96 -4.24
N VAL A 69 -4.67 4.97 -5.00
CA VAL A 69 -4.05 4.59 -6.29
C VAL A 69 -4.08 5.77 -7.26
N ALA A 70 -5.23 6.45 -7.40
CA ALA A 70 -5.38 7.63 -8.25
C ALA A 70 -4.46 8.78 -7.78
N HIS A 71 -4.38 9.02 -6.47
CA HIS A 71 -3.47 10.02 -5.91
C HIS A 71 -2.01 9.69 -6.21
N ARG A 72 -1.60 8.43 -6.02
CA ARG A 72 -0.22 7.98 -6.23
C ARG A 72 0.18 8.03 -7.71
N LYS A 73 -0.75 7.71 -8.62
CA LYS A 73 -0.55 7.86 -10.07
C LYS A 73 -0.28 9.32 -10.44
N ARG A 74 -1.12 10.26 -9.97
CA ARG A 74 -0.91 11.70 -10.20
C ARG A 74 0.43 12.21 -9.65
N MET A 75 0.82 11.76 -8.46
CA MET A 75 2.11 12.15 -7.87
C MET A 75 3.31 11.59 -8.64
N ARG A 76 3.20 10.38 -9.23
CA ARG A 76 4.23 9.84 -10.11
C ARG A 76 4.32 10.62 -11.42
N GLU A 77 3.19 10.91 -12.06
CA GLU A 77 3.13 11.70 -13.30
C GLU A 77 3.68 13.13 -13.12
N MET A 78 3.46 13.74 -11.95
CA MET A 78 3.98 15.08 -11.64
C MET A 78 5.49 15.07 -11.35
N ASN A 79 6.03 13.95 -10.88
CA ASN A 79 7.45 13.78 -10.55
C ASN A 79 8.28 13.16 -11.68
N ASP A 80 7.65 12.78 -12.79
CA ASP A 80 8.37 12.44 -14.01
C ASP A 80 8.98 13.76 -14.53
N PRO A 81 10.30 13.96 -14.46
CA PRO A 81 10.88 15.10 -15.14
C PRO A 81 10.56 14.88 -16.60
N LYS A 82 9.73 15.76 -17.19
CA LYS A 82 9.63 15.90 -18.65
C LYS A 82 11.05 15.71 -19.16
N GLN A 83 11.29 14.65 -19.92
CA GLN A 83 12.55 14.48 -20.62
C GLN A 83 12.70 15.71 -21.51
N THR A 84 13.43 16.71 -21.02
CA THR A 84 13.91 17.82 -21.82
C THR A 84 14.95 17.19 -22.73
N ARG A 85 14.50 16.60 -23.83
CA ARG A 85 15.35 16.30 -24.98
C ARG A 85 15.80 17.65 -25.53
N HIS A 86 17.00 18.04 -25.14
CA HIS A 86 17.78 19.09 -25.79
C HIS A 86 18.45 18.52 -27.04
#